data_AF-A0A850MTW8-F1
#
_entry.id   AF-A0A850MTW8-F1
#
_cell.length_a   1.000
_cell.length_b   1.000
_cell.length_c   1.000
_cell.angle_alpha   90.00
_cell.angle_beta   90.00
_cell.angle_gamma   90.00
#
_symmetry.space_group_name_H-M   'P 1'
#
loop_
_entity.id
_entity.type
_entity.pdbx_description
1 polymer ?
#
loop_
_entity_poly.entity_id
_entity_poly.type
_entity_poly.pdbx_seq_one_letter_code
_entity_poly.pdbx_strand_id
1 'polypeptide(L)'
;MNILLAAILPESEPLWWDSIRLIIQSQSSLAQFQYNLAMYGITLLIAIALLLATASWLTNVYIIRRERKREREEDFEKLSKGISERIKKEIEEMEKKIRESIDKEFILFNAEKARLFALAAWNAKLWEGGARWWASAIEGYAKAGEEEIVRISVNSLIQSLQNCKKIENDDKKKIENKLGFIPKILYEEKKQIEDMLDKLSKKLP
;
A
#
# COMPACT_ATOMS: atom_id res chain seq x y z
N MET A 1 96.53 -21.76 69.69
CA MET A 1 96.47 -20.51 70.48
C MET A 1 95.02 -20.36 70.94
N ASN A 2 94.60 -21.19 71.90
CA ASN A 2 94.39 -20.84 73.32
C ASN A 2 93.67 -19.49 73.45
N ILE A 3 92.44 -19.43 73.98
CA ILE A 3 92.08 -19.95 75.30
C ILE A 3 90.65 -20.53 75.31
N LEU A 4 90.57 -21.81 75.70
CA LEU A 4 89.46 -22.45 76.40
C LEU A 4 89.05 -21.60 77.61
N LEU A 5 87.76 -21.29 77.79
CA LEU A 5 87.19 -21.35 79.14
C LEU A 5 85.68 -21.58 79.04
N ALA A 6 85.32 -22.85 79.06
CA ALA A 6 84.01 -23.30 79.49
C ALA A 6 83.86 -22.91 80.97
N ALA A 7 83.08 -21.87 81.24
CA ALA A 7 82.46 -21.65 82.53
C ALA A 7 81.10 -22.34 82.52
N ILE A 8 80.99 -23.33 83.41
CA ILE A 8 79.79 -24.05 83.82
C ILE A 8 78.69 -23.04 84.20
N LEU A 9 77.49 -23.17 83.66
CA LEU A 9 76.21 -22.76 84.28
C LEU A 9 75.04 -23.41 83.50
N PRO A 10 74.05 -24.05 84.15
CA PRO A 10 72.81 -24.45 83.50
C PRO A 10 71.89 -23.23 83.44
N GLU A 11 71.95 -22.45 82.37
CA GLU A 11 71.04 -21.30 82.22
C GLU A 11 69.74 -21.76 81.56
N SER A 12 68.76 -22.09 82.40
CA SER A 12 67.35 -22.00 82.02
C SER A 12 67.08 -20.60 81.47
N GLU A 13 66.64 -20.48 80.22
CA GLU A 13 66.19 -19.20 79.66
C GLU A 13 65.21 -18.56 80.66
N PRO A 14 65.40 -17.29 81.05
CA PRO A 14 64.61 -16.75 82.13
C PRO A 14 63.18 -16.52 81.62
N LEU A 15 62.19 -16.99 82.40
CA LEU A 15 60.74 -17.01 82.09
C LEU A 15 60.15 -15.70 81.50
N TRP A 16 60.82 -14.57 81.67
CA TRP A 16 60.42 -13.28 81.11
C TRP A 16 60.71 -13.14 79.61
N TRP A 17 61.64 -13.90 79.03
CA TRP A 17 61.94 -13.87 77.59
C TRP A 17 60.83 -14.51 76.75
N ASP A 18 60.28 -15.63 77.19
CA ASP A 18 59.08 -16.23 76.58
C ASP A 18 57.88 -15.29 76.68
N SER A 19 57.76 -14.56 77.80
CA SER A 19 56.71 -13.57 78.01
C SER A 19 56.83 -12.39 77.03
N ILE A 20 58.04 -11.87 76.79
CA ILE A 20 58.30 -10.81 75.80
C ILE A 20 58.03 -11.30 74.38
N ARG A 21 58.44 -12.52 74.04
CA ARG A 21 58.21 -13.10 72.71
C ARG A 21 56.72 -13.30 72.43
N LEU A 22 55.94 -13.74 73.42
CA LEU A 22 54.48 -13.83 73.36
C LEU A 22 53.82 -12.45 73.20
N ILE A 23 54.30 -11.42 73.89
CA ILE A 23 53.77 -10.05 73.74
C ILE A 23 54.04 -9.53 72.32
N ILE A 24 55.26 -9.69 71.79
CA ILE A 24 55.61 -9.26 70.43
C ILE A 24 54.81 -10.04 69.37
N GLN A 25 54.66 -11.36 69.52
CA GLN A 25 53.81 -12.17 68.65
C GLN A 25 52.32 -11.80 68.76
N SER A 26 51.85 -11.40 69.95
CA SER A 26 50.47 -10.94 70.14
C SER A 26 50.22 -9.58 69.48
N GLN A 27 51.20 -8.65 69.50
CA GLN A 27 51.08 -7.36 68.84
C GLN A 27 51.19 -7.48 67.32
N SER A 28 52.09 -8.33 66.80
CA SER A 28 52.20 -8.56 65.36
C SER A 28 50.97 -9.27 64.80
N SER A 29 50.40 -10.24 65.52
CA SER A 29 49.15 -10.91 65.13
C SER A 29 47.94 -9.98 65.18
N LEU A 30 47.85 -9.05 66.14
CA LEU A 30 46.79 -8.04 66.20
C LEU A 30 46.89 -7.04 65.04
N ALA A 31 48.08 -6.56 64.72
CA ALA A 31 48.32 -5.67 63.58
C ALA A 31 48.00 -6.36 62.24
N GLN A 32 48.39 -7.63 62.12
CA GLN A 32 48.09 -8.44 60.93
C GLN A 32 46.60 -8.75 60.81
N PHE A 33 45.89 -8.94 61.93
CA PHE A 33 44.43 -9.07 61.95
C PHE A 33 43.73 -7.79 61.50
N GLN A 34 44.15 -6.62 61.99
CA GLN A 34 43.60 -5.32 61.57
C GLN A 34 43.85 -5.04 60.09
N TYR A 35 45.05 -5.36 59.59
CA TYR A 35 45.39 -5.23 58.17
C TYR A 35 44.53 -6.14 57.29
N ASN A 36 44.37 -7.42 57.67
CA ASN A 36 43.53 -8.36 56.94
C ASN A 36 42.06 -7.91 56.92
N LEU A 37 41.52 -7.46 58.06
CA LEU A 37 40.15 -6.95 58.16
C LEU A 37 39.93 -5.74 57.24
N ALA A 38 40.88 -4.80 57.21
CA ALA A 38 40.83 -3.63 56.33
C ALA A 38 40.90 -4.03 54.84
N MET A 39 41.77 -4.98 54.49
CA MET A 39 41.90 -5.50 53.12
C MET A 39 40.62 -6.22 52.67
N TYR A 40 39.98 -7.01 53.53
CA TYR A 40 38.69 -7.63 53.22
C TYR A 40 37.59 -6.58 53.03
N GLY A 41 37.56 -5.54 53.88
CA GLY A 41 36.62 -4.43 53.76
C GLY A 41 36.77 -3.66 52.43
N ILE A 42 38.00 -3.32 52.04
CA ILE A 42 38.29 -2.64 50.77
C ILE A 42 37.92 -3.53 49.58
N THR A 43 38.27 -4.81 49.63
CA THR A 43 37.96 -5.76 48.56
C THR A 43 36.45 -5.93 48.39
N LEU A 44 35.69 -5.99 49.49
CA LEU A 44 34.24 -6.06 49.47
C LEU A 44 33.63 -4.79 48.84
N LEU A 45 34.13 -3.61 49.18
CA LEU A 45 33.67 -2.35 48.60
C LEU A 45 33.95 -2.27 47.09
N ILE A 46 35.13 -2.71 46.65
CA ILE A 46 35.47 -2.78 45.22
C ILE A 46 34.56 -3.77 44.48
N ALA A 47 34.31 -4.94 45.07
CA ALA A 47 33.41 -5.93 44.49
C ALA A 47 31.97 -5.39 44.35
N ILE A 48 31.45 -4.69 45.36
CA ILE A 48 30.14 -4.05 45.31
C ILE A 48 30.10 -2.95 44.23
N ALA A 49 31.14 -2.12 44.15
CA ALA A 49 31.22 -1.06 43.13
C ALA A 49 31.21 -1.65 41.70
N LEU A 50 31.95 -2.74 41.47
CA LEU A 50 31.94 -3.46 40.19
C LEU A 50 30.58 -4.07 39.86
N LEU A 51 29.90 -4.65 40.85
CA LEU A 51 28.54 -5.19 40.67
C LEU A 51 27.54 -4.08 40.31
N LEU A 52 27.62 -2.92 40.98
CA LEU A 52 26.76 -1.78 40.66
C LEU A 52 27.05 -1.20 39.27
N ALA A 53 28.32 -1.09 38.88
CA ALA A 53 28.71 -0.62 37.56
C ALA A 53 28.22 -1.56 36.45
N THR A 54 28.38 -2.87 36.62
CA THR A 54 27.92 -3.87 35.64
C THR A 54 26.39 -3.93 35.56
N ALA A 55 25.69 -3.87 36.69
CA ALA A 55 24.22 -3.79 36.72
C ALA A 55 23.70 -2.52 36.04
N SER A 56 24.32 -1.36 36.29
CA SER A 56 23.96 -0.10 35.64
C SER A 56 24.19 -0.16 34.12
N TRP A 57 25.33 -0.71 33.69
CA TRP A 57 25.64 -0.89 32.27
C TRP A 57 24.64 -1.81 31.56
N LEU A 58 24.32 -2.96 32.17
CA LEU A 58 23.32 -3.89 31.63
C LEU A 58 21.93 -3.24 31.51
N THR A 59 21.53 -2.46 32.51
CA THR A 59 20.26 -1.74 32.50
C THR A 59 20.21 -0.70 31.39
N ASN A 60 21.29 0.08 31.22
CA ASN A 60 21.39 1.08 30.17
C ASN A 60 21.38 0.45 28.77
N VAL A 61 22.12 -0.64 28.57
CA VAL A 61 22.11 -1.40 27.30
C VAL A 61 20.71 -1.96 27.01
N TYR A 62 19.99 -2.45 28.03
CA TYR A 62 18.63 -2.95 27.88
C TYR A 62 17.65 -1.84 27.48
N ILE A 63 17.70 -0.68 28.14
CA ILE A 63 16.85 0.49 27.84
C ILE A 63 17.10 0.97 26.41
N ILE A 64 18.36 1.21 26.04
CA ILE A 64 18.74 1.66 24.69
C ILE A 64 18.29 0.66 23.62
N ARG A 65 18.43 -0.65 23.87
CA ARG A 65 17.95 -1.68 22.92
C ARG A 65 16.43 -1.65 22.77
N ARG A 66 15.69 -1.37 23.85
CA ARG A 66 14.22 -1.29 23.84
C ARG A 66 13.74 -0.06 23.09
N GLU A 67 14.35 1.10 23.32
CA GLU A 67 14.04 2.35 22.62
C GLU A 67 14.29 2.23 21.12
N ARG A 68 15.46 1.72 20.69
CA ARG A 68 15.74 1.49 19.26
C ARG A 68 14.84 0.44 18.60
N LYS A 69 14.23 -0.46 19.37
CA LYS A 69 13.23 -1.40 18.83
C LYS A 69 11.92 -0.68 18.56
N ARG A 70 11.46 0.13 19.53
CA ARG A 70 10.25 0.96 19.39
C ARG A 70 10.35 1.96 18.24
N GLU A 71 11.46 2.69 18.14
CA GLU A 71 11.68 3.65 17.03
C GLU A 71 11.62 2.94 15.67
N ARG A 72 12.26 1.77 15.54
CA ARG A 72 12.19 0.97 14.31
C ARG A 72 10.80 0.44 14.00
N GLU A 73 10.04 0.03 15.01
CA GLU A 73 8.65 -0.42 14.85
C GLU A 73 7.74 0.74 14.42
N GLU A 74 7.88 1.91 15.03
CA GLU A 74 7.11 3.11 14.65
C GLU A 74 7.48 3.62 13.25
N ASP A 75 8.77 3.63 12.90
CA ASP A 75 9.23 4.00 11.56
C ASP A 75 8.74 2.99 10.52
N PHE A 76 8.78 1.70 10.84
CA PHE A 76 8.25 0.65 9.97
C PHE A 76 6.74 0.76 9.82
N GLU A 77 5.99 1.08 10.87
CA GLU A 77 4.54 1.27 10.81
C GLU A 77 4.18 2.50 9.98
N LYS A 78 4.89 3.63 10.14
CA LYS A 78 4.71 4.84 9.32
C LYS A 78 5.03 4.57 7.86
N LEU A 79 6.13 3.87 7.57
CA LEU A 79 6.50 3.48 6.21
C LEU A 79 5.49 2.52 5.61
N SER A 80 5.05 1.51 6.36
CA SER A 80 4.05 0.53 5.92
C SER A 80 2.70 1.20 5.60
N LYS A 81 2.20 2.08 6.48
CA LYS A 81 0.99 2.86 6.24
C LYS A 81 1.14 3.78 5.02
N GLY A 82 2.28 4.49 4.92
CA GLY A 82 2.54 5.39 3.80
C GLY A 82 2.66 4.66 2.45
N ILE A 83 3.28 3.47 2.43
CA ILE A 83 3.35 2.61 1.24
C ILE A 83 1.96 2.08 0.90
N SER A 84 1.20 1.60 1.89
CA SER A 84 -0.16 1.08 1.69
C SER A 84 -1.11 2.14 1.12
N GLU A 85 -1.04 3.38 1.61
CA GLU A 85 -1.85 4.49 1.07
C GLU A 85 -1.47 4.87 -0.37
N ARG A 86 -0.17 4.88 -0.71
CA ARG A 86 0.26 5.15 -2.09
C ARG A 86 -0.19 4.04 -3.04
N ILE A 87 0.01 2.78 -2.66
CA ILE A 87 -0.43 1.63 -3.45
C ILE A 87 -1.94 1.68 -3.66
N LYS A 88 -2.71 2.01 -2.62
CA LYS A 88 -4.17 2.14 -2.73
C LYS A 88 -4.58 3.22 -3.74
N LYS A 89 -3.95 4.40 -3.69
CA LYS A 89 -4.21 5.48 -4.65
C LYS A 89 -3.83 5.09 -6.08
N GLU A 90 -2.68 4.45 -6.28
CA GLU A 90 -2.25 3.99 -7.60
C GLU A 90 -3.17 2.90 -8.17
N ILE A 91 -3.65 1.98 -7.34
CA ILE A 91 -4.66 0.98 -7.75
C ILE A 91 -5.96 1.66 -8.15
N GLU A 92 -6.48 2.60 -7.35
CA GLU A 92 -7.69 3.35 -7.68
C GLU A 92 -7.55 4.13 -9.00
N GLU A 93 -6.40 4.76 -9.24
CA GLU A 93 -6.12 5.45 -10.51
C GLU A 93 -6.01 4.48 -11.70
N MET A 94 -5.38 3.33 -11.53
CA MET A 94 -5.29 2.30 -12.57
C MET A 94 -6.66 1.70 -12.89
N GLU A 95 -7.45 1.35 -11.87
CA GLU A 95 -8.81 0.86 -12.06
C GLU A 95 -9.68 1.87 -12.80
N LYS A 96 -9.56 3.15 -12.47
CA LYS A 96 -10.28 4.22 -13.17
C LYS A 96 -9.89 4.27 -14.65
N LYS A 97 -8.58 4.27 -14.96
CA LYS A 97 -8.09 4.26 -16.35
C LYS A 97 -8.54 3.02 -17.13
N ILE A 98 -8.51 1.83 -16.50
CA ILE A 98 -8.96 0.57 -17.12
C ILE A 98 -10.46 0.59 -17.38
N ARG A 99 -11.27 1.08 -16.43
CA ARG A 99 -12.72 1.23 -16.66
C ARG A 99 -13.00 2.18 -17.80
N GLU A 100 -12.35 3.34 -17.82
CA GLU A 100 -12.51 4.32 -18.91
C GLU A 100 -12.13 3.73 -20.28
N SER A 101 -11.06 2.91 -20.37
CA SER A 101 -10.68 2.27 -21.63
C SER A 101 -11.62 1.14 -22.06
N ILE A 102 -12.01 0.28 -21.13
CA ILE A 102 -12.95 -0.83 -21.39
C ILE A 102 -14.33 -0.30 -21.77
N ASP A 103 -14.81 0.75 -21.10
CA ASP A 103 -16.13 1.33 -21.38
C ASP A 103 -16.19 1.88 -22.80
N LYS A 104 -15.14 2.59 -23.25
CA LYS A 104 -15.08 3.09 -24.63
C LYS A 104 -15.07 1.95 -25.65
N GLU A 105 -14.23 0.93 -25.46
CA GLU A 105 -14.16 -0.23 -26.37
C GLU A 105 -15.49 -1.00 -26.40
N PHE A 106 -16.14 -1.16 -25.25
CA PHE A 106 -17.43 -1.84 -25.16
C PHE A 106 -18.55 -1.05 -25.85
N ILE A 107 -18.56 0.28 -25.72
CA ILE A 107 -19.50 1.15 -26.44
C ILE A 107 -19.27 1.02 -27.95
N LEU A 108 -18.02 1.09 -28.42
CA LEU A 108 -17.67 0.91 -29.83
C LEU A 108 -18.09 -0.46 -30.36
N PHE A 109 -17.82 -1.53 -29.60
CA PHE A 109 -18.22 -2.88 -29.98
C PHE A 109 -19.73 -3.01 -30.16
N ASN A 110 -20.52 -2.43 -29.24
CA ASN A 110 -21.98 -2.43 -29.37
C ASN A 110 -22.47 -1.59 -30.55
N ALA A 111 -21.82 -0.46 -30.84
CA ALA A 111 -22.11 0.36 -32.02
C ALA A 111 -21.85 -0.41 -33.31
N GLU A 112 -20.71 -1.09 -33.41
CA GLU A 112 -20.34 -1.91 -34.56
C GLU A 112 -21.28 -3.11 -34.75
N LYS A 113 -21.66 -3.77 -33.65
CA LYS A 113 -22.66 -4.84 -33.68
C LYS A 113 -24.00 -4.34 -34.22
N ALA A 114 -24.45 -3.16 -33.79
CA ALA A 114 -25.66 -2.54 -34.32
C ALA A 114 -25.51 -2.22 -35.82
N ARG A 115 -24.37 -1.68 -36.24
CA ARG A 115 -24.06 -1.43 -37.65
C ARG A 115 -24.14 -2.70 -38.49
N LEU A 116 -23.54 -3.80 -38.03
CA LEU A 116 -23.57 -5.09 -38.73
C LEU A 116 -24.99 -5.64 -38.84
N PHE A 117 -25.82 -5.52 -37.80
CA PHE A 117 -27.23 -5.89 -37.90
C PHE A 117 -28.01 -4.99 -38.87
N ALA A 118 -27.68 -3.70 -38.93
CA ALA A 118 -28.29 -2.79 -39.88
C ALA A 118 -27.95 -3.16 -41.33
N LEU A 119 -26.68 -3.49 -41.60
CA LEU A 119 -26.22 -3.97 -42.90
C LEU A 119 -26.82 -5.34 -43.27
N ALA A 120 -26.94 -6.25 -42.31
CA ALA A 120 -27.60 -7.54 -42.53
C ALA A 120 -29.09 -7.35 -42.87
N ALA A 121 -29.78 -6.47 -42.15
CA ALA A 121 -31.16 -6.11 -42.43
C ALA A 121 -31.31 -5.45 -43.81
N TRP A 122 -30.35 -4.59 -44.20
CA TRP A 122 -30.28 -4.00 -45.53
C TRP A 122 -30.19 -5.06 -46.63
N ASN A 123 -29.27 -6.02 -46.48
CA ASN A 123 -29.11 -7.12 -47.44
C ASN A 123 -30.36 -8.01 -47.54
N ALA A 124 -31.09 -8.16 -46.42
CA ALA A 124 -32.36 -8.89 -46.37
C ALA A 124 -33.58 -8.05 -46.82
N LYS A 125 -33.39 -6.79 -47.23
CA LYS A 125 -34.47 -5.83 -47.57
C LYS A 125 -35.46 -5.56 -46.42
N LEU A 126 -35.00 -5.69 -45.18
CA LEU A 126 -35.75 -5.40 -43.95
C LEU A 126 -35.45 -3.98 -43.49
N TRP A 127 -35.88 -2.99 -44.26
CA TRP A 127 -35.50 -1.58 -44.11
C TRP A 127 -35.90 -0.98 -42.75
N GLU A 128 -37.06 -1.36 -42.22
CA GLU A 128 -37.56 -0.89 -40.91
C GLU A 128 -36.69 -1.42 -39.76
N GLY A 129 -36.25 -2.67 -39.86
CA GLY A 129 -35.27 -3.26 -38.95
C GLY A 129 -33.91 -2.57 -39.07
N GLY A 130 -33.46 -2.34 -40.31
CA GLY A 130 -32.21 -1.64 -40.60
C GLY A 130 -32.17 -0.23 -40.01
N ALA A 131 -33.25 0.55 -40.16
CA ALA A 131 -33.35 1.90 -39.62
C ALA A 131 -33.20 1.93 -38.08
N ARG A 132 -33.81 0.98 -37.37
CA ARG A 132 -33.65 0.86 -35.91
C ARG A 132 -32.21 0.56 -35.50
N TRP A 133 -31.56 -0.33 -36.22
CA TRP A 133 -30.17 -0.70 -35.95
C TRP A 133 -29.22 0.45 -36.28
N TRP A 134 -29.45 1.19 -37.36
CA TRP A 134 -28.69 2.41 -37.66
C TRP A 134 -28.85 3.50 -36.59
N ALA A 135 -30.06 3.73 -36.08
CA ALA A 135 -30.28 4.64 -34.96
C ALA A 135 -29.50 4.22 -33.70
N SER A 136 -29.40 2.91 -33.46
CA SER A 136 -28.62 2.34 -32.35
C SER A 136 -27.11 2.51 -32.56
N ALA A 137 -26.64 2.36 -33.79
CA ALA A 137 -25.25 2.59 -34.15
C ALA A 137 -24.86 4.07 -33.96
N ILE A 138 -25.72 5.00 -34.37
CA ILE A 138 -25.53 6.45 -34.17
C ILE A 138 -25.29 6.79 -32.69
N GLU A 139 -26.17 6.31 -31.81
CA GLU A 139 -26.02 6.52 -30.36
C GLU A 139 -24.67 5.98 -29.85
N GLY A 140 -24.30 4.76 -30.25
CA GLY A 140 -23.05 4.13 -29.84
C GLY A 140 -21.81 4.90 -30.30
N TYR A 141 -21.74 5.25 -31.59
CA TYR A 141 -20.60 6.00 -32.13
C TYR A 141 -20.51 7.42 -31.57
N ALA A 142 -21.65 8.09 -31.34
CA ALA A 142 -21.68 9.40 -30.70
C ALA A 142 -21.15 9.35 -29.27
N LYS A 143 -21.54 8.33 -28.48
CA LYS A 143 -21.02 8.12 -27.12
C LYS A 143 -19.53 7.78 -27.11
N ALA A 144 -19.03 7.10 -28.15
CA ALA A 144 -17.61 6.81 -28.30
C ALA A 144 -16.77 7.97 -28.87
N GLY A 145 -17.40 9.06 -29.34
CA GLY A 145 -16.72 10.20 -29.95
C GLY A 145 -16.25 9.97 -31.40
N GLU A 146 -16.84 9.01 -32.11
CA GLU A 146 -16.49 8.69 -33.50
C GLU A 146 -17.35 9.49 -34.50
N GLU A 147 -17.13 10.81 -34.55
CA GLU A 147 -17.97 11.74 -35.32
C GLU A 147 -18.08 11.40 -36.82
N GLU A 148 -16.99 10.93 -37.44
CA GLU A 148 -16.99 10.54 -38.85
C GLU A 148 -17.94 9.36 -39.12
N ILE A 149 -17.91 8.35 -38.25
CA ILE A 149 -18.76 7.16 -38.38
C ILE A 149 -20.23 7.49 -38.05
N VAL A 150 -20.47 8.45 -37.15
CA VAL A 150 -21.82 8.97 -36.92
C VAL A 150 -22.41 9.53 -38.21
N ARG A 151 -21.66 10.33 -38.96
CA ARG A 151 -22.14 10.90 -40.24
C ARG A 151 -22.49 9.83 -41.27
N ILE A 152 -21.66 8.79 -41.39
CA ILE A 152 -21.94 7.63 -42.25
C ILE A 152 -23.24 6.96 -41.83
N SER A 153 -23.40 6.72 -40.52
CA SER A 153 -24.57 6.05 -39.96
C SER A 153 -25.86 6.87 -40.14
N VAL A 154 -25.79 8.20 -40.03
CA VAL A 154 -26.91 9.12 -40.32
C VAL A 154 -27.33 9.01 -41.79
N ASN A 155 -26.38 9.04 -42.73
CA ASN A 155 -26.67 8.88 -44.16
C ASN A 155 -27.30 7.51 -44.46
N SER A 156 -26.80 6.44 -43.86
CA SER A 156 -27.36 5.09 -44.03
C SER A 156 -28.74 4.94 -43.39
N LEU A 157 -29.02 5.65 -42.28
CA LEU A 157 -30.35 5.72 -41.69
C LEU A 157 -31.33 6.41 -42.66
N ILE A 158 -30.95 7.56 -43.23
CA ILE A 158 -31.76 8.27 -44.22
C ILE A 158 -32.08 7.35 -45.41
N GLN A 159 -31.07 6.66 -45.96
CA GLN A 159 -31.27 5.71 -47.04
C GLN A 159 -32.21 4.56 -46.66
N SER A 160 -32.09 4.03 -45.43
CA SER A 160 -32.98 2.98 -44.94
C SER A 160 -34.42 3.49 -44.86
N LEU A 161 -34.64 4.68 -44.30
CA LEU A 161 -35.96 5.30 -44.19
C LEU A 161 -36.57 5.63 -45.55
N GLN A 162 -35.76 6.00 -46.56
CA GLN A 162 -36.25 6.24 -47.93
C GLN A 162 -36.85 4.98 -48.56
N ASN A 163 -36.33 3.81 -48.19
CA ASN A 163 -36.80 2.51 -48.69
C ASN A 163 -37.90 1.89 -47.83
N CYS A 164 -38.11 2.39 -46.60
CA CYS A 164 -39.23 1.97 -45.75
C CYS A 164 -40.58 2.31 -46.40
N LYS A 165 -41.52 1.37 -46.35
CA LYS A 165 -42.90 1.63 -46.80
C LYS A 165 -43.75 2.26 -45.71
N LYS A 166 -43.54 1.78 -44.48
CA LYS A 166 -44.19 2.23 -43.25
C LYS A 166 -43.21 2.06 -42.08
N ILE A 167 -43.48 2.72 -40.96
CA ILE A 167 -42.77 2.43 -39.70
C ILE A 167 -43.79 2.33 -38.58
N GLU A 168 -43.64 1.35 -37.71
CA GLU A 168 -44.52 1.20 -36.55
C GLU A 168 -44.23 2.29 -35.52
N ASN A 169 -45.25 2.73 -34.78
CA ASN A 169 -45.11 3.83 -33.82
C ASN A 169 -44.07 3.53 -32.72
N ASP A 170 -43.95 2.27 -32.31
CA ASP A 170 -42.95 1.86 -31.32
C ASP A 170 -41.53 1.96 -31.86
N ASP A 171 -41.34 1.64 -33.14
CA ASP A 171 -40.06 1.73 -33.81
C ASP A 171 -39.69 3.19 -34.09
N LYS A 172 -40.67 4.01 -34.46
CA LYS A 172 -40.52 5.47 -34.57
C LYS A 172 -39.99 6.06 -33.27
N LYS A 173 -40.66 5.81 -32.14
CA LYS A 173 -40.23 6.31 -30.82
C LYS A 173 -38.81 5.89 -30.46
N LYS A 174 -38.46 4.63 -30.75
CA LYS A 174 -37.10 4.11 -30.50
C LYS A 174 -36.04 4.84 -31.33
N ILE A 175 -36.35 5.22 -32.57
CA ILE A 175 -35.45 5.98 -33.43
C ILE A 175 -35.37 7.43 -32.94
N GLU A 176 -36.49 8.09 -32.69
CA GLU A 176 -36.57 9.47 -32.21
C GLU A 176 -35.76 9.72 -30.94
N ASN A 177 -35.87 8.81 -29.97
CA ASN A 177 -35.10 8.87 -28.72
C ASN A 177 -33.58 8.87 -28.94
N LYS A 178 -33.12 8.35 -30.09
CA LYS A 178 -31.70 8.25 -30.44
C LYS A 178 -31.22 9.39 -31.34
N LEU A 179 -32.12 10.17 -31.92
CA LEU A 179 -31.75 11.35 -32.73
C LEU A 179 -31.12 12.48 -31.89
N GLY A 180 -31.30 12.45 -30.57
CA GLY A 180 -30.61 13.36 -29.64
C GLY A 180 -29.08 13.22 -29.67
N PHE A 181 -28.56 12.08 -30.13
CA PHE A 181 -27.13 11.83 -30.25
C PHE A 181 -26.54 12.28 -31.59
N ILE A 182 -27.35 12.78 -32.52
CA ILE A 182 -26.84 13.35 -33.78
C ILE A 182 -26.18 14.71 -33.47
N PRO A 183 -24.90 14.90 -33.84
CA PRO A 183 -24.19 16.15 -33.61
C PRO A 183 -24.90 17.33 -34.27
N LYS A 184 -24.82 18.52 -33.65
CA LYS A 184 -25.47 19.75 -34.14
C LYS A 184 -25.05 20.14 -35.57
N ILE A 185 -23.86 19.75 -36.01
CA ILE A 185 -23.38 20.00 -37.37
C ILE A 185 -24.22 19.27 -38.44
N LEU A 186 -24.92 18.20 -38.06
CA LEU A 186 -25.82 17.42 -38.90
C LEU A 186 -27.30 17.74 -38.62
N TYR A 187 -27.60 18.99 -38.28
CA TYR A 187 -28.96 19.41 -37.90
C TYR A 187 -29.97 19.24 -39.04
N GLU A 188 -29.58 19.54 -40.28
CA GLU A 188 -30.47 19.39 -41.44
C GLU A 188 -30.78 17.93 -41.72
N GLU A 189 -29.79 17.04 -41.63
CA GLU A 189 -29.98 15.60 -41.76
C GLU A 189 -30.88 15.05 -40.64
N LYS A 190 -30.71 15.53 -39.41
CA LYS A 190 -31.59 15.19 -38.29
C LYS A 190 -33.05 15.59 -38.59
N LYS A 191 -33.27 16.83 -39.02
CA LYS A 191 -34.61 17.33 -39.37
C LYS A 191 -35.23 16.54 -40.52
N GLN A 192 -34.43 16.18 -41.52
CA GLN A 192 -34.86 15.30 -42.60
C GLN A 192 -35.34 13.93 -42.09
N ILE A 193 -34.61 13.33 -41.15
CA ILE A 193 -35.01 12.06 -40.52
C ILE A 193 -36.35 12.22 -39.79
N GLU A 194 -36.51 13.28 -38.99
CA GLU A 194 -37.76 13.58 -38.25
C GLU A 194 -38.95 13.71 -39.22
N ASP A 195 -38.82 14.51 -40.27
CA ASP A 195 -39.85 14.69 -41.30
C ASP A 195 -40.21 13.37 -42.00
N MET A 196 -39.22 12.50 -42.26
CA MET A 196 -39.43 11.19 -42.87
C MET A 196 -40.18 10.23 -41.95
N LEU A 197 -39.83 10.19 -40.66
CA LEU A 197 -40.52 9.37 -39.66
C LEU A 197 -41.99 9.80 -39.51
N ASP A 198 -42.27 11.09 -39.54
CA ASP A 198 -43.62 11.63 -39.51
C ASP A 198 -44.44 11.22 -40.75
N LYS A 199 -43.85 11.27 -41.94
CA LYS A 199 -44.52 10.84 -43.18
C LYS A 199 -44.77 9.33 -43.21
N LEU A 200 -43.81 8.53 -42.73
CA LEU A 200 -43.92 7.06 -42.71
C LEU A 200 -44.90 6.53 -41.67
N SER A 201 -45.11 7.26 -40.57
CA SER A 201 -46.10 6.91 -39.53
C SER A 201 -47.53 7.32 -39.89
N LYS A 202 -47.71 8.35 -40.72
CA LYS A 202 -49.03 8.79 -41.22
C LYS A 202 -49.56 7.93 -42.39
N LYS A 203 -48.71 7.12 -43.03
CA LYS A 203 -49.12 6.10 -44.00
C LYS A 203 -49.66 4.86 -43.28
N LEU A 204 -50.81 5.00 -42.64
CA LEU A 204 -51.63 3.85 -42.22
C LEU A 204 -52.63 3.52 -43.34
N PRO A 205 -52.87 2.23 -43.66
CA PRO A 205 -54.06 1.81 -44.40
C PRO A 205 -55.34 2.10 -43.61
#